data_AF-A0A660HNY3-F1
#
_entry.id   AF-A0A660HNY3-F1
#
_cell.length_a   1.000
_cell.length_b   1.000
_cell.length_c   1.000
_cell.angle_alpha   90.00
_cell.angle_beta   90.00
_cell.angle_gamma   90.00
#
_symmetry.space_group_name_H-M   'P 1'
#
loop_
_entity.id
_entity.type
_entity.pdbx_description
1 polymer ?
#
loop_
_entity_poly.entity_id
_entity_poly.type
_entity_poly.pdbx_seq_one_letter_code
_entity_poly.pdbx_strand_id
1 'polypeptide(L)' 'MNIEKKKFLKSLGFGREVSIVTECKCPLCADRVNTEEFKNETFIKEFERSGLCQGCQETVFGYRVAW' A
#
# COMPACT_ATOMS: atom_id res chain seq x y z
N MET A 1 -8.25 -6.45 -8.96
CA MET A 1 -9.41 -5.58 -9.29
C MET A 1 -9.84 -5.84 -10.73
N ASN A 2 -11.13 -6.03 -11.01
CA ASN A 2 -11.60 -6.30 -12.38
C ASN A 2 -11.58 -5.03 -13.26
N ILE A 3 -11.64 -5.23 -14.58
CA ILE A 3 -11.47 -4.17 -15.59
C ILE A 3 -12.60 -3.13 -15.53
N GLU A 4 -13.85 -3.56 -15.30
CA GLU A 4 -15.01 -2.66 -15.25
C GLU A 4 -14.95 -1.70 -14.08
N LYS A 5 -14.65 -2.22 -12.87
CA LYS A 5 -14.45 -1.40 -11.67
C LYS A 5 -13.31 -0.40 -11.87
N LYS A 6 -12.23 -0.81 -12.53
CA LYS A 6 -11.10 0.06 -12.88
C LYS A 6 -11.54 1.23 -13.77
N LYS A 7 -12.33 0.96 -14.83
CA LYS A 7 -12.82 1.99 -15.76
C LYS A 7 -13.79 2.95 -15.08
N PHE A 8 -14.73 2.43 -14.31
CA PHE A 8 -15.70 3.23 -13.56
C PHE A 8 -15.02 4.19 -12.57
N LEU A 9 -14.09 3.69 -11.76
CA LEU A 9 -13.34 4.52 -10.81
C LEU A 9 -12.52 5.60 -11.53
N LYS A 10 -11.89 5.27 -12.66
CA LYS A 10 -11.19 6.27 -13.48
C LYS A 10 -12.13 7.36 -14.01
N SER A 11 -13.33 7.02 -14.46
CA SER A 11 -14.32 8.01 -14.92
C SER A 11 -14.83 8.94 -13.82
N LEU A 12 -14.76 8.51 -12.56
CA LEU A 12 -15.09 9.33 -11.39
C LEU A 12 -13.93 10.21 -10.91
N GLY A 13 -12.78 10.22 -11.60
CA GLY A 13 -11.61 11.01 -11.23
C GLY A 13 -10.60 10.29 -10.34
N PHE A 14 -10.85 9.04 -9.92
CA PHE A 14 -9.94 8.25 -9.08
C PHE A 14 -8.78 7.60 -9.87
N GLY A 15 -8.27 8.30 -10.87
CA GLY A 15 -7.21 7.79 -11.74
C GLY A 15 -5.93 7.45 -10.98
N ARG A 16 -5.57 8.30 -10.01
CA ARG A 16 -4.38 8.15 -9.19
C ARG A 16 -4.49 6.93 -8.27
N GLU A 17 -5.59 6.78 -7.56
CA GLU A 17 -5.85 5.71 -6.60
C GLU A 17 -5.88 4.35 -7.32
N VAL A 18 -6.49 4.33 -8.51
CA VAL A 18 -6.46 3.14 -9.37
C VAL A 18 -5.02 2.77 -9.74
N SER A 19 -4.18 3.74 -10.11
CA SER A 19 -2.77 3.49 -10.42
C SER A 19 -1.99 2.97 -9.22
N ILE A 20 -2.19 3.59 -8.04
CA ILE A 20 -1.55 3.17 -6.77
C ILE A 20 -1.83 1.69 -6.50
N VAL A 21 -3.09 1.27 -6.59
CA VAL A 21 -3.48 -0.13 -6.36
C VAL A 21 -2.92 -1.06 -7.46
N THR A 22 -2.96 -0.64 -8.73
CA THR A 22 -2.51 -1.52 -9.83
C THR A 22 -0.99 -1.68 -9.90
N GLU A 23 -0.24 -0.68 -9.43
CA GLU A 23 1.22 -0.67 -9.46
C GLU A 23 1.82 -1.11 -8.11
N CYS A 24 0.98 -1.53 -7.16
CA CYS A 24 1.37 -1.92 -5.80
C CYS A 24 2.26 -0.84 -5.13
N LYS A 25 1.77 0.40 -5.15
CA LYS A 25 2.45 1.55 -4.54
C LYS A 25 1.86 1.89 -3.18
N CYS A 26 2.70 2.39 -2.28
CA CYS A 26 2.27 2.95 -1.01
C CYS A 26 1.43 4.21 -1.27
N PRO A 27 0.22 4.34 -0.71
CA PRO A 27 -0.61 5.53 -0.92
C PRO A 27 -0.03 6.79 -0.26
N LEU A 28 0.90 6.64 0.69
CA LEU A 28 1.51 7.75 1.43
C LEU A 28 2.77 8.30 0.74
N CYS A 29 3.74 7.44 0.44
CA CYS A 29 5.02 7.86 -0.16
C CYS A 29 5.15 7.57 -1.67
N ALA A 30 4.18 6.87 -2.27
CA ALA A 30 4.17 6.43 -3.68
C ALA A 30 5.27 5.41 -4.07
N ASP A 31 6.10 4.97 -3.13
CA ASP A 31 7.08 3.92 -3.39
C ASP A 31 6.41 2.59 -3.70
N ARG A 32 7.06 1.79 -4.55
CA ARG A 32 6.62 0.43 -4.83
C ARG A 32 6.82 -0.43 -3.59
N VAL A 33 5.80 -1.23 -3.26
CA VAL A 33 5.84 -2.14 -2.12
C VAL A 33 6.22 -3.54 -2.59
N ASN A 34 7.27 -4.10 -2.00
CA ASN A 34 7.61 -5.51 -2.10
C ASN A 34 7.44 -6.16 -0.73
N THR A 35 6.41 -7.00 -0.56
CA THR A 35 6.11 -7.65 0.72
C THR A 35 7.14 -8.70 1.14
N GLU A 36 7.95 -9.20 0.20
CA GLU A 36 9.04 -10.15 0.48
C GLU A 36 10.19 -9.49 1.25
N GLU A 37 10.32 -8.16 1.18
CA GLU A 37 11.34 -7.38 1.88
C GLU A 37 10.93 -6.97 3.29
N PHE A 38 9.75 -7.38 3.74
CA PHE A 38 9.24 -7.00 5.05
C PHE A 38 9.95 -7.77 6.16
N LYS A 39 10.24 -7.09 7.27
CA LYS A 39 11.01 -7.61 8.41
C LYS A 39 10.33 -8.81 9.08
N ASN A 40 9.00 -8.84 9.13
CA ASN A 40 8.24 -9.90 9.78
C ASN A 40 6.76 -9.93 9.30
N GLU A 41 6.05 -10.98 9.71
CA GLU A 41 4.63 -11.15 9.39
C GLU A 41 3.71 -10.04 9.91
N THR A 42 4.08 -9.32 10.97
CA THR A 42 3.26 -8.23 11.50
C THR A 42 3.13 -7.12 10.48
N PHE A 43 4.24 -6.73 9.82
CA PHE A 43 4.20 -5.72 8.76
C PHE A 43 3.42 -6.21 7.52
N ILE A 44 3.46 -7.52 7.22
CA ILE A 44 2.71 -8.10 6.10
C ILE A 44 1.21 -8.01 6.38
N LYS A 45 0.77 -8.46 7.56
CA LYS A 45 -0.63 -8.39 7.99
C LYS A 45 -1.13 -6.95 8.04
N GLU A 46 -0.28 -6.01 8.43
CA GLU A 46 -0.65 -4.59 8.46
C GLU A 46 -0.68 -3.96 7.06
N PHE A 47 0.15 -4.43 6.11
CA PHE A 47 0.03 -4.00 4.71
C PHE A 47 -1.27 -4.47 4.07
N GLU A 48 -1.72 -5.69 4.35
CA GLU A 48 -3.01 -6.19 3.87
C GLU A 48 -4.21 -5.36 4.35
N ARG A 49 -4.07 -4.71 5.51
CA ARG A 49 -5.10 -3.86 6.12
C ARG A 49 -5.01 -2.40 5.68
N SER A 50 -3.81 -1.82 5.71
CA SER A 50 -3.58 -0.39 5.52
C SER A 50 -3.12 -0.01 4.11
N GLY A 51 -2.50 -0.95 3.39
CA GLY A 51 -1.82 -0.70 2.11
C GLY A 51 -0.51 0.08 2.22
N LEU A 52 0.00 0.36 3.43
CA LEU A 52 1.23 1.14 3.63
C LEU A 52 2.49 0.29 3.48
N CYS A 53 3.56 0.84 2.89
CA CYS A 53 4.88 0.20 2.93
C CYS A 53 5.41 0.14 4.37
N GLN A 54 6.36 -0.77 4.65
CA GLN A 54 6.91 -0.95 6.00
C GLN A 54 7.41 0.36 6.63
N GLY A 55 8.18 1.19 5.92
CA GLY A 55 8.69 2.45 6.47
C GLY A 55 7.59 3.45 6.84
N CYS A 56 6.50 3.50 6.06
CA CYS A 56 5.33 4.29 6.39
C CYS A 56 4.54 3.69 7.55
N GLN A 57 4.44 2.37 7.65
CA GLN A 57 3.85 1.70 8.81
C GLN A 57 4.61 2.03 10.10
N GLU A 58 5.95 1.96 10.08
CA GLU A 58 6.80 2.30 11.23
C GLU A 58 6.60 3.76 11.66
N THR A 59 6.48 4.67 10.69
CA THR A 59 6.28 6.10 10.96
C THR A 59 4.89 6.40 11.50
N VAL A 60 3.83 5.84 10.89
CA VAL A 60 2.43 6.15 11.22
C VAL A 60 1.97 5.43 12.50
N PHE A 61 2.34 4.16 12.67
CA PHE A 61 1.88 3.35 13.80
C PHE A 61 2.90 3.29 14.95
N GLY A 62 4.09 3.88 14.77
CA GLY A 62 5.11 3.97 15.82
C GLY A 62 5.74 2.62 16.16
N TYR A 63 5.88 1.70 15.19
CA TYR A 63 6.61 0.44 15.40
C TYR A 63 8.08 0.73 15.71
N ARG A 64 8.39 0.91 17.00
CA ARG A 64 9.76 0.81 17.51
C ARG A 64 10.10 -0.67 17.60
N VAL A 65 10.51 -1.28 16.48
CA VAL A 65 11.18 -2.57 16.56
C VAL A 65 12.52 -2.32 17.26
N ALA A 66 12.59 -2.69 18.54
CA ALA A 66 13.86 -2.79 19.25
C ALA A 66 14.72 -3.80 18.48
N TRP A 67 15.89 -3.33 18.05
CA TRP A 67 16.90 -4.12 17.34
C TRP A 67 17.48 -5.21 18.24
#